data_AF-A0AAV1HRT2-F1
#
_entry.id   AF-A0AAV1HRT2-F1
#
_cell.length_a   1.000
_cell.length_b   1.000
_cell.length_c   1.000
_cell.angle_alpha   90.00
_cell.angle_beta   90.00
_cell.angle_gamma   90.00
#
_symmetry.space_group_name_H-M   'P 1'
#
loop_
_entity.id
_entity.type
_entity.pdbx_description
1 polymer ?
#
loop_
_entity_poly.entity_id
_entity_poly.type
_entity_poly.pdbx_seq_one_letter_code
_entity_poly.pdbx_strand_id
1 'polypeptide(L)'
;MKTNVMLLALIAALVAVSSARELQQAATTGRVTFFDNGDYSGGGQAFEANVPATGCGDCKNLNFVRTNSWESYTSNAGTTLHLYDGHFCTGKDSGELPAKQGKIQGSLSDSVDSFRICA
;
A
#
# COMPACT_ATOMS: atom_id res chain seq x y z
N MET A 1 -56.10 21.13 4.46
CA MET A 1 -55.24 20.26 3.63
C MET A 1 -54.06 21.07 3.07
N LYS A 2 -52.99 21.27 3.85
CA LYS A 2 -51.76 21.98 3.41
C LYS A 2 -50.57 21.48 4.26
N THR A 3 -50.18 20.22 4.08
CA THR A 3 -49.04 19.66 4.83
C THR A 3 -48.31 18.54 4.10
N ASN A 4 -48.46 18.42 2.77
CA ASN A 4 -47.89 17.28 2.02
C ASN A 4 -46.88 17.66 0.92
N VAL A 5 -46.48 18.94 0.81
CA VAL A 5 -45.54 19.37 -0.25
C VAL A 5 -44.12 19.60 0.29
N MET A 6 -43.98 19.93 1.58
CA MET A 6 -42.68 20.25 2.17
C MET A 6 -41.83 19.01 2.50
N LEU A 7 -42.45 17.84 2.70
CA LEU A 7 -41.75 16.60 3.05
C LEU A 7 -41.12 15.89 1.84
N LEU A 8 -41.70 16.04 0.63
CA LEU A 8 -41.12 15.46 -0.59
C LEU A 8 -39.87 16.22 -1.09
N ALA A 9 -39.80 17.53 -0.86
CA ALA A 9 -38.64 18.32 -1.28
C ALA A 9 -37.37 18.01 -0.45
N LEU A 10 -37.54 17.53 0.80
CA LEU A 10 -36.42 17.21 1.69
C LEU A 10 -35.74 15.87 1.33
N ILE A 11 -36.47 14.94 0.70
CA ILE A 11 -35.95 13.61 0.33
C ILE A 11 -35.15 13.69 -0.98
N ALA A 12 -35.56 14.53 -1.93
CA ALA A 12 -34.81 14.71 -3.18
C ALA A 12 -33.44 15.38 -2.99
N ALA A 13 -33.30 16.26 -2.00
CA ALA A 13 -32.02 16.89 -1.66
C ALA A 13 -31.04 15.93 -0.97
N LEU A 14 -31.52 14.90 -0.25
CA LEU A 14 -30.67 13.91 0.41
C LEU A 14 -30.11 12.84 -0.54
N VAL A 15 -30.82 12.55 -1.64
CA VAL A 15 -30.35 11.61 -2.67
C VAL A 15 -29.33 12.27 -3.62
N ALA A 16 -29.34 13.59 -3.79
CA ALA A 16 -28.37 14.32 -4.61
C ALA A 16 -27.01 14.55 -3.92
N VAL A 17 -26.96 14.45 -2.58
CA VAL A 17 -25.72 14.61 -1.78
C VAL A 17 -25.02 13.27 -1.54
N SER A 18 -25.69 12.14 -1.84
CA SER A 18 -25.12 10.79 -1.71
C SER A 18 -24.34 10.33 -2.96
N SER A 19 -24.37 11.08 -4.05
CA SER A 19 -23.25 11.14 -5.01
C SER A 19 -22.09 11.93 -4.40
N ALA A 20 -21.68 11.50 -3.21
CA ALA A 20 -20.38 11.77 -2.67
C ALA A 20 -19.40 11.45 -3.78
N ARG A 21 -18.62 12.46 -4.16
CA ARG A 21 -17.40 12.29 -4.95
C ARG A 21 -16.70 11.03 -4.44
N GLU A 22 -16.79 9.94 -5.18
CA GLU A 22 -15.68 9.02 -5.27
C GLU A 22 -14.55 9.89 -5.81
N LEU A 23 -13.78 10.49 -4.90
CA LEU A 23 -12.45 10.97 -5.20
C LEU A 23 -11.71 9.72 -5.64
N GLN A 24 -11.82 9.43 -6.93
CA GLN A 24 -11.15 8.33 -7.59
C GLN A 24 -9.68 8.62 -7.36
N GLN A 25 -9.12 7.96 -6.34
CA GLN A 25 -7.78 8.21 -5.85
C GLN A 25 -6.88 7.96 -7.06
N ALA A 26 -6.23 9.00 -7.59
CA ALA A 26 -5.43 8.79 -8.80
C ALA A 26 -4.33 7.75 -8.48
N ALA A 27 -3.95 6.96 -9.48
CA ALA A 27 -2.78 6.10 -9.34
C ALA A 27 -1.61 6.94 -8.80
N THR A 28 -0.94 6.43 -7.78
CA THR A 28 0.11 7.13 -7.05
C THR A 28 1.43 6.39 -7.20
N THR A 29 2.54 7.10 -7.10
CA THR A 29 3.84 6.45 -7.01
C THR A 29 4.06 5.97 -5.58
N GLY A 30 4.00 4.66 -5.38
CA GLY A 30 4.46 4.02 -4.15
C GLY A 30 5.98 4.01 -4.11
N ARG A 31 6.56 4.35 -2.96
CA ARG A 31 7.98 4.33 -2.70
C ARG A 31 8.23 3.55 -1.41
N VAL A 32 9.15 2.61 -1.47
CA VAL A 32 9.65 1.89 -0.29
C VAL A 32 11.18 1.95 -0.27
N THR A 33 11.76 2.10 0.90
CA THR A 33 13.20 1.95 1.13
C THR A 33 13.40 0.82 2.12
N PHE A 34 14.23 -0.15 1.77
CA PHE A 34 14.65 -1.22 2.67
C PHE A 34 16.01 -0.90 3.29
N PHE A 35 16.24 -1.40 4.50
CA PHE A 35 17.46 -1.17 5.28
C PHE A 35 17.99 -2.47 5.86
N ASP A 36 19.31 -2.59 5.91
CA ASP A 36 19.99 -3.77 6.45
C ASP A 36 19.76 -3.96 7.95
N ASN A 37 19.49 -2.89 8.70
CA ASN A 37 19.32 -2.93 10.15
C ASN A 37 17.88 -2.66 10.60
N GLY A 38 17.47 -3.26 11.71
CA GLY A 38 16.15 -3.10 12.33
C GLY A 38 15.82 -1.73 12.94
N ASP A 39 16.74 -0.75 12.86
CA ASP A 39 16.58 0.63 13.32
C ASP A 39 16.54 1.66 12.17
N TYR A 40 16.25 1.20 10.95
CA TYR A 40 16.16 2.01 9.73
C TYR A 40 17.50 2.64 9.31
N SER A 41 18.59 1.91 9.52
CA SER A 41 19.97 2.33 9.22
C SER A 41 20.74 1.26 8.44
N GLY A 42 22.01 1.55 8.11
CA GLY A 42 22.88 0.64 7.36
C GLY A 42 22.79 0.85 5.84
N GLY A 43 23.17 -0.17 5.08
CA GLY A 43 22.93 -0.18 3.63
C GLY A 43 21.43 -0.15 3.36
N GLY A 44 21.03 0.57 2.32
CA GLY A 44 19.61 0.70 2.00
C GLY A 44 19.38 0.90 0.51
N GLN A 45 18.24 0.42 0.03
CA GLN A 45 17.83 0.54 -1.36
C GLN A 45 16.38 0.99 -1.45
N ALA A 46 16.16 2.02 -2.28
CA ALA A 46 14.84 2.56 -2.54
C ALA A 46 14.27 1.99 -3.85
N PHE A 47 12.97 1.75 -3.84
CA PHE A 47 12.20 1.26 -4.96
C PHE A 47 10.93 2.08 -5.14
N GLU A 48 10.53 2.22 -6.39
CA GLU A 48 9.31 2.94 -6.76
C GLU A 48 8.47 2.06 -7.67
N ALA A 49 7.16 2.08 -7.44
CA ALA A 49 6.19 1.38 -8.26
C ALA A 49 4.99 2.28 -8.52
N ASN A 50 4.37 2.12 -9.69
CA ASN A 50 3.06 2.69 -9.92
C ASN A 50 2.02 1.86 -9.15
N VAL A 51 1.26 2.51 -8.27
CA VAL A 51 0.22 1.88 -7.45
C VAL A 51 -1.14 2.37 -7.96
N PRO A 52 -2.03 1.47 -8.38
CA PRO A 52 -3.37 1.87 -8.82
C PRO A 52 -4.16 2.54 -7.69
N ALA A 53 -5.22 3.25 -8.07
CA ALA A 53 -6.17 3.90 -7.18
C ALA A 53 -6.64 3.05 -6.00
N THR A 54 -6.78 1.74 -6.26
CA THR A 54 -7.23 0.73 -5.31
C THR A 54 -6.45 -0.54 -5.59
N GLY A 55 -6.00 -1.23 -4.54
CA GLY A 55 -5.28 -2.48 -4.66
C GLY A 55 -3.77 -2.29 -4.76
N CYS A 56 -3.09 -3.28 -5.34
CA CYS A 56 -1.63 -3.35 -5.34
C CYS A 56 -1.04 -3.11 -6.72
N GLY A 57 0.12 -2.46 -6.75
CA GLY A 57 0.96 -2.38 -7.94
C GLY A 57 1.46 -3.77 -8.37
N ASP A 58 1.89 -3.85 -9.62
CA ASP A 58 2.40 -5.09 -10.19
C ASP A 58 3.65 -5.58 -9.46
N CYS A 59 3.72 -6.89 -9.22
CA CYS A 59 4.90 -7.53 -8.63
C CYS A 59 5.98 -7.88 -9.65
N LYS A 60 6.01 -7.18 -10.79
CA LYS A 60 6.92 -7.46 -11.88
C LYS A 60 8.07 -6.46 -11.88
N ASN A 61 9.27 -7.02 -11.68
CA ASN A 61 10.57 -6.44 -12.03
C ASN A 61 10.85 -5.02 -11.48
N LEU A 62 10.80 -4.88 -10.16
CA LEU A 62 11.29 -3.69 -9.45
C LEU A 62 12.84 -3.64 -9.36
N ASN A 63 13.55 -4.51 -10.09
CA ASN A 63 15.00 -4.74 -9.93
C ASN A 63 15.38 -4.89 -8.45
N PHE A 64 14.55 -5.61 -7.69
CA PHE A 64 14.79 -5.87 -6.29
C PHE A 64 16.05 -6.74 -6.18
N VAL A 65 17.14 -6.12 -5.74
CA VAL A 65 18.38 -6.84 -5.52
C VAL A 65 18.21 -7.59 -4.22
N ARG A 66 18.22 -8.92 -4.32
CA ARG A 66 18.27 -9.78 -3.14
C ARG A 66 19.57 -9.51 -2.40
N THR A 67 19.47 -8.92 -1.22
CA THR A 67 20.57 -8.81 -0.26
C THR A 67 20.31 -9.77 0.90
N ASN A 68 21.29 -9.90 1.79
CA ASN A 68 21.32 -11.00 2.74
C ASN A 68 20.46 -10.75 4.00
N SER A 69 19.89 -9.56 4.19
CA SER A 69 19.22 -9.20 5.45
C SER A 69 18.48 -7.86 5.35
N TRP A 70 17.31 -7.82 4.71
CA TRP A 70 16.44 -6.65 4.88
C TRP A 70 15.74 -6.74 6.24
N GLU A 71 16.13 -5.92 7.20
CA GLU A 71 15.59 -5.97 8.57
C GLU A 71 14.54 -4.90 8.86
N SER A 72 14.49 -3.82 8.07
CA SER A 72 13.43 -2.80 8.20
C SER A 72 13.12 -2.10 6.88
N TYR A 73 12.00 -1.39 6.86
CA TYR A 73 11.58 -0.59 5.70
C TYR A 73 10.94 0.73 6.12
N THR A 74 10.97 1.70 5.21
CA THR A 74 10.11 2.89 5.23
C THR A 74 9.30 2.95 3.93
N SER A 75 8.05 3.42 3.98
CA SER A 75 7.20 3.67 2.83
C SER A 75 6.59 5.07 2.87
N ASN A 76 6.12 5.58 1.74
CA ASN A 76 5.34 6.82 1.73
C ASN A 76 3.95 6.63 2.35
N ALA A 77 3.43 7.72 2.94
CA ALA A 77 2.17 7.69 3.67
C ALA A 77 1.00 7.23 2.79
N GLY A 78 0.15 6.35 3.35
CA GLY A 78 -1.01 5.81 2.65
C GLY A 78 -0.69 4.61 1.74
N THR A 79 0.54 4.10 1.76
CA THR A 79 0.87 2.85 1.07
C THR A 79 1.21 1.74 2.06
N THR A 80 0.59 0.58 1.88
CA THR A 80 0.91 -0.65 2.61
C THR A 80 1.82 -1.53 1.76
N LEU A 81 2.41 -2.54 2.40
CA LEU A 81 3.43 -3.39 1.78
C LEU A 81 3.13 -4.86 2.03
N HIS A 82 3.42 -5.69 1.03
CA HIS A 82 3.53 -7.14 1.21
C HIS A 82 4.92 -7.59 0.78
N LEU A 83 5.54 -8.48 1.55
CA LEU A 83 6.85 -9.06 1.29
C LEU A 83 6.72 -10.56 1.01
N TYR A 84 7.58 -11.06 0.14
CA TYR A 84 7.58 -12.44 -0.33
C TYR A 84 8.99 -13.03 -0.33
N ASP A 85 9.13 -14.30 0.04
CA ASP A 85 10.40 -15.04 0.00
C ASP A 85 10.72 -15.67 -1.36
N GLY A 86 9.81 -15.55 -2.34
CA GLY A 86 10.01 -15.97 -3.72
C GLY A 86 9.86 -14.81 -4.71
N HIS A 87 10.43 -14.99 -5.90
CA HIS A 87 10.32 -14.04 -6.99
C HIS A 87 8.86 -13.79 -7.42
N PHE A 88 8.59 -12.58 -7.88
CA PHE A 88 7.30 -12.18 -8.49
C PHE A 88 6.07 -12.42 -7.59
N CYS A 89 6.20 -12.16 -6.28
CA CYS A 89 5.19 -12.33 -5.26
C CYS A 89 4.70 -13.78 -5.13
N THR A 90 5.63 -14.72 -5.13
CA THR A 90 5.38 -16.13 -4.88
C THR A 90 5.96 -16.54 -3.52
N GLY A 91 5.59 -17.74 -3.04
CA GLY A 91 6.08 -18.24 -1.77
C GLY A 91 5.31 -17.68 -0.57
N LYS A 92 6.01 -17.49 0.55
CA LYS A 92 5.43 -17.03 1.82
C LYS A 92 5.19 -15.52 1.79
N ASP A 93 3.94 -15.13 2.03
CA ASP A 93 3.51 -13.73 2.18
C ASP A 93 3.68 -13.27 3.64
N SER A 94 4.16 -12.04 3.86
CA SER A 94 4.18 -11.39 5.17
C SER A 94 2.78 -11.06 5.72
N GLY A 95 1.77 -11.03 4.85
CA GLY A 95 0.55 -10.28 5.05
C GLY A 95 0.77 -8.78 4.83
N GLU A 96 -0.28 -8.00 5.03
CA GLU A 96 -0.22 -6.54 4.93
C GLU A 96 0.63 -5.97 6.07
N LEU A 97 1.68 -5.25 5.71
CA LEU A 97 2.55 -4.53 6.63
C LEU A 97 2.11 -3.06 6.76
N PRO A 98 2.29 -2.46 7.94
CA PRO A 98 1.84 -1.10 8.21
C PRO A 98 2.52 -0.08 7.30
N ALA A 99 1.76 0.97 6.95
CA ALA A 99 2.29 2.10 6.19
C ALA A 99 3.36 2.87 6.98
N LYS A 100 4.13 3.69 6.24
CA LYS A 100 5.21 4.57 6.72
C LYS A 100 6.51 3.85 7.09
N GLN A 101 6.47 2.86 7.98
CA GLN A 101 7.66 2.09 8.36
C GLN A 101 7.33 0.86 9.19
N GLY A 102 8.23 -0.11 9.19
CA GLY A 102 8.13 -1.30 10.03
C GLY A 102 9.42 -2.12 10.05
N LYS A 103 9.49 -3.07 10.98
CA LYS A 103 10.57 -4.07 11.05
C LYS A 103 10.16 -5.32 10.27
N ILE A 104 11.13 -5.95 9.63
CA ILE A 104 11.00 -7.22 8.94
C ILE A 104 11.55 -8.28 9.90
N GLN A 105 10.67 -9.15 10.39
CA GLN A 105 11.00 -10.12 11.43
C GLN A 105 10.70 -11.55 10.99
N GLY A 106 11.33 -12.51 11.65
CA GLY A 106 11.12 -13.94 11.41
C GLY A 106 11.76 -14.39 10.10
N SER A 107 11.17 -15.39 9.44
CA SER A 107 11.79 -16.03 8.28
C SER A 107 12.04 -15.12 7.08
N LEU A 108 11.40 -13.95 7.02
CA LEU A 108 11.50 -13.01 5.90
C LEU A 108 12.71 -12.08 5.99
N SER A 109 13.30 -11.83 7.16
CA SER A 109 14.41 -10.86 7.30
C SER A 109 15.57 -11.16 6.34
N ASP A 110 15.89 -12.44 6.17
CA ASP A 110 17.04 -12.88 5.38
C ASP A 110 16.62 -13.48 4.03
N SER A 111 15.34 -13.36 3.67
CA SER A 111 14.78 -14.05 2.50
C SER A 111 13.85 -13.23 1.63
N VAL A 112 13.62 -11.93 1.91
CA VAL A 112 12.82 -11.10 0.99
C VAL A 112 13.42 -11.15 -0.41
N ASP A 113 12.61 -11.54 -1.38
CA ASP A 113 12.99 -11.73 -2.77
C ASP A 113 12.09 -10.92 -3.72
N SER A 114 10.87 -10.60 -3.28
CA SER A 114 10.02 -9.64 -3.96
C SER A 114 9.03 -8.97 -2.99
N PHE A 115 8.40 -7.90 -3.46
CA PHE A 115 7.41 -7.15 -2.70
C PHE A 115 6.41 -6.49 -3.67
N ARG A 116 5.27 -6.07 -3.13
CA ARG A 116 4.31 -5.18 -3.82
C ARG A 116 3.89 -4.06 -2.88
N ILE A 117 3.56 -2.92 -3.48
CA ILE A 117 3.06 -1.73 -2.77
C ILE A 117 1.56 -1.61 -3.06
N CYS A 118 0.76 -1.36 -2.04
CA CYS A 118 -0.70 -1.25 -2.16
C CYS A 118 -1.22 0.09 -1.65
N ALA A 119 -2.34 0.55 -2.22
CA ALA A 119 -3.08 1.75 -1.84
C ALA A 119 -4.31 1.41 -0.99
#